data_AF-A0AA44ZHE5-F1
#
_entry.id   AF-A0AA44ZHE5-F1
#
_cell.length_a   1.000
_cell.length_b   1.000
_cell.length_c   1.000
_cell.angle_alpha   90.00
_cell.angle_beta   90.00
_cell.angle_gamma   90.00
#
_symmetry.space_group_name_H-M   'P 1'
#
loop_
_entity.id
_entity.type
_entity.pdbx_description
1 polymer ?
#
loop_
_entity_poly.entity_id
_entity_poly.type
_entity_poly.pdbx_seq_one_letter_code
_entity_poly.pdbx_strand_id
1 'polypeptide(L)'
;MFLCIAIIARLHYLDQSYETFLFLQKCISSLSLITVSPIIDGCLPTLTSAAPTPEAVSQQQDILQRQREKQLREQMQPEQDVRLDGTDTGIEKMATQVGGANSDEASPCFPISEVELVGEEAAKFRFALNHALCQTHFVSGKCLHAGDINQIMSLAQNALIGRGYTTTRILAAPQDLNSGKLQLTLMPGYLRSIRIDRSNDDQTHAGRIAAFQNKFPTRSNDLLNLRDLEQGLENLKCLPTAEADLQIVPVEREPNQSDVVVQWR
;
A
#
# COMPACT_ATOMS: atom_id res chain seq x y z
N MET A 1 -9.52 10.86 51.39
CA MET A 1 -10.66 11.45 50.65
C MET A 1 -10.21 12.05 49.31
N PHE A 2 -9.45 11.33 48.48
CA PHE A 2 -9.20 11.69 47.07
C PHE A 2 -9.00 10.46 46.17
N LEU A 3 -9.22 9.25 46.72
CA LEU A 3 -9.03 7.97 46.00
C LEU A 3 -10.36 7.31 45.56
N CYS A 4 -11.52 7.93 45.79
CA CYS A 4 -12.83 7.37 45.40
C CYS A 4 -13.51 8.06 44.22
N ILE A 5 -12.99 9.19 43.71
CA ILE A 5 -13.69 9.97 42.68
C ILE A 5 -13.22 9.62 41.25
N ALA A 6 -12.03 9.07 41.06
CA ALA A 6 -11.54 8.70 39.72
C ALA A 6 -12.03 7.32 39.22
N ILE A 7 -12.59 6.48 40.10
CA ILE A 7 -13.12 5.14 39.72
C ILE A 7 -14.58 5.22 39.24
N ILE A 8 -15.34 6.24 39.65
CA ILE A 8 -16.76 6.38 39.27
C ILE A 8 -16.92 6.94 37.85
N ALA A 9 -15.94 7.68 37.32
CA ALA A 9 -16.02 8.25 35.97
C ALA A 9 -15.71 7.26 34.83
N ARG A 10 -15.23 6.05 35.11
CA ARG A 10 -14.86 5.06 34.07
C ARG A 10 -15.82 3.87 33.93
N LEU A 11 -16.82 3.77 34.81
CA LEU A 11 -17.88 2.76 34.74
C LEU A 11 -19.15 3.25 34.03
N HIS A 12 -19.27 4.56 33.75
CA HIS A 12 -20.46 5.15 33.13
C HIS A 12 -20.43 5.20 31.58
N TYR A 13 -19.38 4.68 30.93
CA TYR A 13 -19.24 4.69 29.47
C TYR A 13 -19.43 3.31 28.81
N LEU A 14 -19.60 2.25 29.60
CA LEU A 14 -19.76 0.87 29.09
C LEU A 14 -21.21 0.35 29.10
N ASP A 15 -22.18 1.21 29.42
CA ASP A 15 -23.61 0.84 29.53
C ASP A 15 -24.48 1.45 28.42
N GLN A 16 -23.92 1.68 27.23
CA GLN A 16 -24.64 2.34 26.12
C GLN A 16 -24.49 1.65 24.76
N SER A 17 -24.23 0.34 24.73
CA SER A 17 -24.07 -0.40 23.47
C SER A 17 -24.85 -1.72 23.36
N TYR A 18 -25.57 -2.15 24.40
CA TYR A 18 -26.23 -3.47 24.44
C TYR A 18 -27.78 -3.44 24.35
N GLU A 19 -28.40 -2.26 24.35
CA GLU A 19 -29.88 -2.09 24.39
C GLU A 19 -30.55 -1.99 22.99
N THR A 20 -29.85 -2.20 21.88
CA THR A 20 -30.43 -2.07 20.53
C THR A 20 -30.79 -3.38 19.84
N PHE A 21 -30.53 -4.55 20.44
CA PHE A 21 -30.69 -5.85 19.75
C PHE A 21 -31.83 -6.74 20.24
N LEU A 22 -32.63 -6.32 21.23
CA LEU A 22 -33.69 -7.16 21.83
C LEU A 22 -35.14 -6.69 21.56
N PHE A 23 -35.34 -5.66 20.74
CA PHE A 23 -36.66 -5.06 20.52
C PHE A 23 -37.36 -5.42 19.20
N LEU A 24 -36.79 -6.26 18.31
CA LEU A 24 -37.42 -6.59 17.01
C LEU A 24 -37.90 -8.03 16.83
N GLN A 25 -37.90 -8.86 17.89
CA GLN A 25 -38.28 -10.28 17.78
C GLN A 25 -39.47 -10.71 18.66
N LYS A 26 -40.28 -9.77 19.16
CA LYS A 26 -41.42 -10.09 20.04
C LYS A 26 -42.72 -9.32 19.81
N CYS A 27 -42.94 -8.75 18.62
CA CYS A 27 -44.19 -8.08 18.25
C CYS A 27 -44.83 -8.60 16.96
N ILE A 28 -44.87 -9.92 16.73
CA ILE A 28 -45.83 -10.51 15.76
C ILE A 28 -46.37 -11.81 16.34
N SER A 29 -47.20 -11.70 17.36
CA SER A 29 -48.12 -12.78 17.74
C SER A 29 -49.24 -12.19 18.58
N SER A 30 -50.48 -12.49 18.17
CA SER A 30 -51.77 -12.11 18.77
C SER A 30 -52.29 -10.71 18.40
N LEU A 31 -53.32 -10.65 17.56
CA LEU A 31 -54.66 -10.15 17.90
C LEU A 31 -55.67 -10.35 16.73
N SER A 32 -56.56 -11.33 16.95
CA SER A 32 -57.97 -11.44 16.58
C SER A 32 -58.67 -10.47 15.59
N LEU A 33 -59.34 -11.11 14.62
CA LEU A 33 -60.75 -10.97 14.18
C LEU A 33 -61.33 -9.57 13.86
N ILE A 34 -61.57 -9.31 12.57
CA ILE A 34 -62.71 -8.50 12.11
C ILE A 34 -63.38 -9.21 10.93
N THR A 35 -64.66 -9.52 11.10
CA THR A 35 -65.60 -10.04 10.10
C THR A 35 -66.17 -8.91 9.24
N VAL A 36 -66.18 -9.06 7.91
CA VAL A 36 -67.17 -8.42 7.02
C VAL A 36 -67.51 -9.38 5.88
N SER A 37 -68.81 -9.64 5.73
CA SER A 37 -69.45 -10.50 4.72
C SER A 37 -69.64 -9.79 3.35
N PRO A 38 -70.07 -10.52 2.29
CA PRO A 38 -69.66 -10.29 0.90
C PRO A 38 -70.72 -9.55 0.05
N ILE A 39 -70.65 -9.76 -1.28
CA ILE A 39 -71.43 -9.22 -2.42
C ILE A 39 -70.61 -8.07 -3.05
N ILE A 40 -70.18 -8.12 -4.32
CA ILE A 40 -70.99 -8.14 -5.56
C ILE A 40 -70.22 -8.85 -6.70
N ASP A 41 -70.97 -9.62 -7.49
CA ASP A 41 -70.63 -10.21 -8.78
C ASP A 41 -70.07 -9.19 -9.80
N GLY A 42 -69.00 -9.58 -10.50
CA GLY A 42 -68.44 -8.81 -11.61
C GLY A 42 -67.55 -9.69 -12.49
N CYS A 43 -68.17 -10.35 -13.46
CA CYS A 43 -67.52 -11.11 -14.52
C CYS A 43 -66.55 -10.20 -15.31
N LEU A 44 -65.24 -10.47 -15.21
CA LEU A 44 -64.23 -9.94 -16.13
C LEU A 44 -63.64 -11.09 -16.95
N PRO A 45 -63.38 -10.89 -18.25
CA PRO A 45 -62.90 -11.94 -19.14
C PRO A 45 -61.48 -12.35 -18.73
N THR A 46 -61.28 -13.64 -18.51
CA THR A 46 -59.96 -14.25 -18.36
C THR A 46 -59.16 -14.03 -19.64
N LEU A 47 -58.17 -13.14 -19.58
CA LEU A 47 -57.03 -13.18 -20.49
C LEU A 47 -56.29 -14.49 -20.18
N THR A 48 -56.39 -15.47 -21.07
CA THR A 48 -55.57 -16.69 -21.03
C THR A 48 -54.11 -16.28 -21.20
N SER A 49 -53.41 -16.07 -20.10
CA SER A 49 -51.94 -16.05 -20.07
C SER A 49 -51.49 -17.48 -20.38
N ALA A 50 -51.06 -17.74 -21.61
CA ALA A 50 -50.30 -18.94 -21.90
C ALA A 50 -49.03 -18.89 -21.03
N ALA A 51 -48.94 -19.78 -20.04
CA ALA A 51 -47.75 -19.89 -19.20
C ALA A 51 -46.54 -20.22 -20.11
N PRO A 52 -45.43 -19.49 -20.00
CA PRO A 52 -44.25 -19.77 -20.81
C PRO A 52 -43.77 -21.19 -20.51
N THR A 53 -43.50 -21.96 -21.56
CA THR A 53 -42.97 -23.32 -21.41
C THR A 53 -41.62 -23.26 -20.67
N PRO A 54 -41.25 -24.28 -19.88
CA PRO A 54 -39.97 -24.32 -19.17
C PRO A 54 -38.76 -24.06 -20.09
N GLU A 55 -38.85 -24.50 -21.35
CA GLU A 55 -37.85 -24.27 -22.40
C GLU A 55 -37.72 -22.79 -22.78
N ALA A 56 -38.83 -22.06 -22.88
CA ALA A 56 -38.82 -20.63 -23.19
C ALA A 56 -38.23 -19.80 -22.04
N VAL A 57 -38.46 -20.20 -20.78
CA VAL A 57 -37.89 -19.53 -19.60
C VAL A 57 -36.37 -19.77 -19.52
N SER A 58 -35.90 -20.99 -19.81
CA SER A 58 -34.46 -21.31 -19.84
C SER A 58 -33.74 -20.53 -20.93
N GLN A 59 -34.30 -20.45 -22.14
CA GLN A 59 -33.73 -19.67 -23.23
C GLN A 59 -33.67 -18.17 -22.90
N GLN A 60 -34.71 -17.63 -22.25
CA GLN A 60 -34.73 -16.23 -21.81
C GLN A 60 -33.63 -15.93 -20.77
N GLN A 61 -33.37 -16.87 -19.85
CA GLN A 61 -32.31 -16.75 -18.84
C GLN A 61 -30.91 -16.76 -19.47
N ASP A 62 -30.68 -17.65 -20.45
CA ASP A 62 -29.41 -17.72 -21.17
C ASP A 62 -29.10 -16.43 -21.94
N ILE A 63 -30.11 -15.82 -22.57
CA ILE A 63 -29.96 -14.56 -23.31
C ILE A 63 -29.56 -13.42 -22.35
N LEU A 64 -30.21 -13.33 -21.19
CA LEU A 64 -29.90 -12.35 -20.15
C LEU A 64 -28.49 -12.53 -19.58
N GLN A 65 -28.04 -13.77 -19.42
CA GLN A 65 -26.71 -14.07 -18.90
C GLN A 65 -25.62 -13.66 -19.89
N ARG A 66 -25.80 -13.97 -21.19
CA ARG A 66 -24.87 -13.53 -22.25
C ARG A 66 -24.80 -12.01 -22.41
N GLN A 67 -25.93 -11.31 -22.22
CA GLN A 67 -25.94 -9.83 -22.26
C GLN A 67 -25.10 -9.23 -21.12
N ARG A 68 -25.19 -9.79 -19.91
CA ARG A 68 -24.41 -9.34 -18.76
C ARG A 68 -22.90 -9.53 -18.98
N GLU A 69 -22.50 -10.68 -19.53
CA GLU A 69 -21.09 -10.97 -19.84
C GLU A 69 -20.51 -10.02 -20.89
N LYS A 70 -21.31 -9.65 -21.92
CA LYS A 70 -20.88 -8.65 -22.92
C LYS A 70 -20.64 -7.29 -22.29
N GLN A 71 -21.53 -6.81 -21.43
CA GLN A 71 -21.35 -5.52 -20.74
C GLN A 71 -20.09 -5.51 -19.84
N LEU A 72 -19.81 -6.61 -19.12
CA LEU A 72 -18.58 -6.71 -18.33
C LEU A 72 -17.33 -6.68 -19.21
N ARG A 73 -17.37 -7.34 -20.38
CA ARG A 73 -16.26 -7.33 -21.35
C ARG A 73 -16.03 -5.95 -21.96
N GLU A 74 -17.07 -5.16 -22.19
CA GLU A 74 -16.93 -3.80 -22.69
C GLU A 74 -16.32 -2.87 -21.63
N GLN A 75 -16.67 -3.04 -20.35
CA GLN A 75 -16.08 -2.25 -19.25
C GLN A 75 -14.62 -2.64 -18.94
N MET A 76 -14.23 -3.89 -19.19
CA MET A 76 -12.89 -4.39 -18.92
C MET A 76 -11.96 -4.37 -20.14
N GLN A 77 -12.39 -3.86 -21.30
CA GLN A 77 -11.50 -3.64 -22.42
C GLN A 77 -10.68 -2.36 -22.16
N PRO A 78 -9.36 -2.45 -21.98
CA PRO A 78 -8.52 -1.26 -22.00
C PRO A 78 -8.57 -0.69 -23.42
N GLU A 79 -8.83 0.61 -23.54
CA GLU A 79 -8.69 1.34 -24.81
C GLU A 79 -7.21 1.30 -25.19
N GLN A 80 -6.84 0.32 -26.01
CA GLN A 80 -5.50 0.18 -26.54
C GLN A 80 -5.56 0.47 -28.05
N ASP A 81 -5.42 1.74 -28.39
CA ASP A 81 -5.11 2.16 -29.75
C ASP A 81 -3.73 2.84 -29.75
N VAL A 82 -2.68 2.02 -29.68
CA VAL A 82 -1.32 2.45 -30.01
C VAL A 82 -1.05 1.95 -31.42
N ARG A 83 -1.29 2.85 -32.38
CA ARG A 83 -0.94 2.69 -33.78
C ARG A 83 0.58 2.59 -33.92
N LEU A 84 1.09 1.37 -33.96
CA LEU A 84 2.46 1.05 -34.37
C LEU A 84 2.49 1.03 -35.91
N ASP A 85 2.77 2.18 -36.53
CA ASP A 85 3.22 2.19 -37.92
C ASP A 85 4.64 1.61 -37.95
N GLY A 86 4.72 0.31 -38.22
CA GLY A 86 5.96 -0.35 -38.61
C GLY A 86 6.17 -0.20 -40.12
N THR A 87 7.30 0.38 -40.51
CA THR A 87 8.01 -0.08 -41.72
C THR A 87 9.50 -0.17 -41.42
N ASP A 88 9.94 -1.42 -41.34
CA ASP A 88 11.32 -1.87 -41.38
C ASP A 88 11.89 -1.62 -42.79
N THR A 89 13.07 -1.02 -42.87
CA THR A 89 14.16 -1.41 -43.81
C THR A 89 15.33 -0.43 -43.68
N GLY A 90 16.53 -0.96 -43.46
CA GLY A 90 17.78 -0.27 -43.81
C GLY A 90 18.74 -0.02 -42.66
N ILE A 91 19.47 -1.06 -42.26
CA ILE A 91 20.82 -0.89 -41.73
C ILE A 91 21.67 -0.29 -42.86
N GLU A 92 21.96 1.01 -42.83
CA GLU A 92 23.18 1.60 -43.38
C GLU A 92 23.30 3.10 -43.05
N LYS A 93 24.42 3.46 -42.39
CA LYS A 93 25.20 4.71 -42.50
C LYS A 93 24.45 6.04 -42.72
N MET A 94 24.62 6.97 -41.79
CA MET A 94 25.39 8.19 -42.07
C MET A 94 25.63 9.04 -40.82
N ALA A 95 26.87 9.54 -40.75
CA ALA A 95 27.32 10.57 -39.82
C ALA A 95 26.66 11.92 -40.11
N THR A 96 26.58 12.75 -39.05
CA THR A 96 26.62 14.22 -39.05
C THR A 96 25.60 14.94 -39.93
N GLN A 97 24.67 15.70 -39.34
CA GLN A 97 24.67 17.17 -39.42
C GLN A 97 23.83 17.81 -38.30
N VAL A 98 24.43 18.86 -37.74
CA VAL A 98 23.88 19.93 -36.92
C VAL A 98 22.72 20.62 -37.64
N GLY A 99 21.68 20.99 -36.90
CA GLY A 99 20.61 21.87 -37.38
C GLY A 99 19.45 21.90 -36.41
N GLY A 100 19.40 22.95 -35.58
CA GLY A 100 18.52 23.03 -34.42
C GLY A 100 17.02 23.09 -34.73
N ALA A 101 16.26 22.59 -33.77
CA ALA A 101 14.86 22.95 -33.58
C ALA A 101 14.70 23.29 -32.09
N ASN A 102 14.74 24.59 -31.81
CA ASN A 102 14.35 25.15 -30.52
C ASN A 102 12.95 24.68 -30.17
N SER A 103 12.85 23.99 -29.05
CA SER A 103 11.69 24.01 -28.18
C SER A 103 12.22 24.28 -26.77
N ASP A 104 12.87 25.44 -26.64
CA ASP A 104 13.49 25.93 -25.42
C ASP A 104 12.41 26.55 -24.52
N GLU A 105 11.65 25.71 -23.82
CA GLU A 105 11.58 25.93 -22.38
C GLU A 105 12.81 25.25 -21.79
N ALA A 106 13.97 25.91 -21.96
CA ALA A 106 15.21 25.46 -21.36
C ALA A 106 14.97 25.39 -19.84
N SER A 107 14.83 24.17 -19.32
CA SER A 107 14.60 23.96 -17.90
C SER A 107 15.72 24.66 -17.12
N PRO A 108 15.40 25.44 -16.09
CA PRO A 108 16.42 26.19 -15.36
C PRO A 108 17.46 25.23 -14.81
N CYS A 109 18.72 25.61 -15.00
CA CYS A 109 19.87 24.85 -14.56
C CYS A 109 20.61 25.62 -13.46
N PHE A 110 21.03 24.91 -12.41
CA PHE A 110 21.70 25.52 -11.27
C PHE A 110 23.15 25.03 -11.18
N PRO A 111 24.15 25.92 -11.11
CA PRO A 111 25.54 25.51 -10.90
C PRO A 111 25.73 25.05 -9.45
N ILE A 112 25.81 23.74 -9.23
CA ILE A 112 25.97 23.16 -7.89
C ILE A 112 27.45 22.86 -7.63
N SER A 113 28.00 23.48 -6.59
CA SER A 113 29.37 23.29 -6.13
C SER A 113 29.46 22.24 -5.02
N GLU A 114 28.44 22.14 -4.17
CA GLU A 114 28.43 21.26 -3.02
C GLU A 114 27.11 20.49 -2.93
N VAL A 115 27.21 19.19 -2.68
CA VAL A 115 26.06 18.34 -2.36
C VAL A 115 26.30 17.72 -1.00
N GLU A 116 25.40 17.94 -0.06
CA GLU A 116 25.51 17.43 1.30
C GLU A 116 24.30 16.58 1.70
N LEU A 117 24.56 15.59 2.56
CA LEU A 117 23.52 14.79 3.20
C LEU A 117 23.36 15.28 4.64
N VAL A 118 22.18 15.79 4.96
CA VAL A 118 21.81 16.31 6.28
C VAL A 118 20.76 15.41 6.94
N GLY A 119 20.53 15.60 8.24
CA GLY A 119 19.56 14.83 9.02
C GLY A 119 20.21 13.90 10.04
N GLU A 120 19.35 13.19 10.78
CA GLU A 120 19.78 12.24 11.79
C GLU A 120 20.53 11.06 11.15
N GLU A 121 21.62 10.61 11.74
CA GLU A 121 22.47 9.52 11.23
C GLU A 121 23.11 9.77 9.84
N ALA A 122 23.00 10.97 9.25
CA ALA A 122 23.50 11.26 7.90
C ALA A 122 24.98 10.89 7.68
N ALA A 123 25.82 11.03 8.72
CA ALA A 123 27.22 10.62 8.67
C ALA A 123 27.40 9.12 8.36
N LYS A 124 26.54 8.24 8.90
CA LYS A 124 26.59 6.79 8.63
C LYS A 124 26.18 6.46 7.19
N PHE A 125 25.32 7.29 6.59
CA PHE A 125 24.76 7.07 5.26
C PHE A 125 25.44 7.84 4.13
N ARG A 126 26.52 8.57 4.43
CA ARG A 126 27.32 9.29 3.43
C ARG A 126 27.83 8.39 2.30
N PHE A 127 27.98 7.08 2.54
CA PHE A 127 28.32 6.12 1.48
C PHE A 127 27.33 6.16 0.31
N ALA A 128 26.04 6.38 0.57
CA ALA A 128 24.98 6.35 -0.43
C ALA A 128 25.08 7.59 -1.34
N LEU A 129 25.29 8.76 -0.74
CA LEU A 129 25.54 9.99 -1.47
C LEU A 129 26.82 9.88 -2.30
N ASN A 130 27.92 9.42 -1.71
CA ASN A 130 29.20 9.27 -2.42
C ASN A 130 29.08 8.31 -3.62
N HIS A 131 28.36 7.20 -3.46
CA HIS A 131 28.08 6.28 -4.54
C HIS A 131 27.33 6.97 -5.69
N ALA A 132 26.27 7.73 -5.37
CA ALA A 132 25.48 8.45 -6.36
C ALA A 132 26.30 9.52 -7.11
N LEU A 133 27.07 10.34 -6.39
CA LEU A 133 27.92 11.37 -6.99
C LEU A 133 29.00 10.79 -7.91
N CYS A 134 29.56 9.63 -7.53
CA CYS A 134 30.51 8.91 -8.36
C CYS A 134 29.85 8.40 -9.65
N GLN A 135 28.66 7.80 -9.55
CA GLN A 135 27.93 7.23 -10.70
C GLN A 135 27.47 8.31 -11.69
N THR A 136 27.07 9.49 -11.20
CA THR A 136 26.64 10.62 -12.05
C THR A 136 27.79 11.48 -12.55
N HIS A 137 29.04 11.11 -12.23
CA HIS A 137 30.24 11.89 -12.54
C HIS A 137 30.07 13.35 -12.12
N PHE A 138 29.59 13.57 -10.89
CA PHE A 138 29.41 14.90 -10.34
C PHE A 138 30.78 15.56 -10.12
N VAL A 139 30.87 16.83 -10.50
CA VAL A 139 32.02 17.70 -10.27
C VAL A 139 31.51 19.03 -9.72
N SER A 140 32.29 19.67 -8.85
CA SER A 140 31.94 20.98 -8.29
C SER A 140 31.73 22.01 -9.41
N GLY A 141 30.62 22.73 -9.36
CA GLY A 141 30.22 23.73 -10.34
C GLY A 141 29.46 23.16 -11.54
N LYS A 142 29.18 21.85 -11.56
CA LYS A 142 28.35 21.24 -12.60
C LYS A 142 26.95 21.86 -12.59
N CYS A 143 26.48 22.24 -13.77
CA CYS A 143 25.12 22.72 -13.94
C CYS A 143 24.17 21.51 -13.86
N LEU A 144 23.28 21.51 -12.86
CA LEU A 144 22.30 20.46 -12.63
C LEU A 144 20.88 20.96 -12.91
N HIS A 145 20.13 20.15 -13.65
CA HIS A 145 18.68 20.30 -13.82
C HIS A 145 17.94 19.45 -12.78
N ALA A 146 16.62 19.64 -12.66
CA ALA A 146 15.78 18.82 -11.80
C ALA A 146 15.93 17.30 -12.08
N GLY A 147 16.08 16.91 -13.35
CA GLY A 147 16.34 15.52 -13.73
C GLY A 147 17.65 14.96 -13.18
N ASP A 148 18.72 15.76 -13.21
CA ASP A 148 20.03 15.36 -12.68
C ASP A 148 19.99 15.18 -11.16
N ILE A 149 19.31 16.09 -10.45
CA ILE A 149 19.11 16.01 -8.99
C ILE A 149 18.32 14.75 -8.64
N ASN A 150 17.22 14.49 -9.34
CA ASN A 150 16.42 13.29 -9.16
C ASN A 150 17.23 12.01 -9.42
N GLN A 151 18.12 12.02 -10.41
CA GLN A 151 19.00 10.89 -10.69
C GLN A 151 19.99 10.64 -9.55
N ILE A 152 20.62 11.69 -9.00
CA ILE A 152 21.49 11.59 -7.82
C ILE A 152 20.69 11.01 -6.63
N MET A 153 19.51 11.54 -6.36
CA MET A 153 18.65 11.06 -5.27
C MET A 153 18.26 9.59 -5.45
N SER A 154 17.86 9.18 -6.67
CA SER A 154 17.49 7.80 -6.99
C SER A 154 18.66 6.84 -6.80
N LEU A 155 19.86 7.19 -7.28
CA LEU A 155 21.05 6.37 -7.09
C LEU A 155 21.47 6.27 -5.62
N ALA A 156 21.33 7.36 -4.85
CA ALA A 156 21.61 7.35 -3.43
C ALA A 156 20.59 6.46 -2.69
N GLN A 157 19.30 6.60 -3.01
CA GLN A 157 18.23 5.76 -2.46
C GLN A 157 18.46 4.28 -2.77
N ASN A 158 18.85 3.94 -4.00
CA ASN A 158 19.16 2.57 -4.40
C ASN A 158 20.39 2.02 -3.66
N ALA A 159 21.38 2.85 -3.34
CA ALA A 159 22.51 2.44 -2.52
C ALA A 159 22.08 2.11 -1.07
N LEU A 160 21.09 2.82 -0.51
CA LEU A 160 20.50 2.49 0.78
C LEU A 160 19.78 1.13 0.74
N ILE A 161 18.91 0.95 -0.25
CA ILE A 161 18.15 -0.29 -0.47
C ILE A 161 19.10 -1.47 -0.68
N GLY A 162 20.15 -1.29 -1.49
CA GLY A 162 21.18 -2.31 -1.72
C GLY A 162 21.97 -2.67 -0.45
N ARG A 163 21.94 -1.84 0.60
CA ARG A 163 22.46 -2.16 1.93
C ARG A 163 21.38 -2.57 2.94
N GLY A 164 20.15 -2.84 2.51
CA GLY A 164 19.07 -3.37 3.34
C GLY A 164 18.26 -2.31 4.09
N TYR A 165 18.55 -1.01 3.92
CA TYR A 165 17.82 0.08 4.59
C TYR A 165 16.60 0.49 3.77
N THR A 166 15.58 -0.36 3.75
CA THR A 166 14.40 -0.22 2.87
C THR A 166 13.41 0.84 3.35
N THR A 167 13.40 1.16 4.65
CA THR A 167 12.52 2.18 5.25
C THR A 167 13.18 3.55 5.39
N THR A 168 14.50 3.63 5.18
CA THR A 168 15.25 4.90 5.17
C THR A 168 15.11 5.60 3.82
N ARG A 169 14.85 6.91 3.85
CA ARG A 169 14.60 7.72 2.64
C ARG A 169 15.58 8.89 2.52
N ILE A 170 15.89 9.27 1.28
CA ILE A 170 16.59 10.52 0.94
C ILE A 170 15.62 11.42 0.18
N LEU A 171 15.44 12.64 0.67
CA LEU A 171 14.53 13.64 0.10
C LEU A 171 15.29 14.95 -0.14
N ALA A 172 14.72 15.82 -0.98
CA ALA A 172 15.15 17.21 -1.08
C ALA A 172 14.00 18.09 -0.57
N ALA A 173 14.25 18.86 0.50
CA ALA A 173 13.30 19.87 0.95
C ALA A 173 13.31 21.07 -0.02
N PRO A 174 12.23 21.88 -0.07
CA PRO A 174 12.23 23.14 -0.80
C PRO A 174 13.39 24.02 -0.33
N GLN A 175 14.25 24.41 -1.27
CA GLN A 175 15.49 25.13 -0.98
C GLN A 175 15.88 26.03 -2.15
N ASP A 176 16.70 27.04 -1.87
CA ASP A 176 17.27 27.91 -2.90
C ASP A 176 18.65 27.39 -3.35
N LEU A 177 18.72 26.99 -4.62
CA LEU A 177 19.91 26.43 -5.25
C LEU A 177 20.87 27.49 -5.81
N ASN A 178 20.51 28.78 -5.76
CA ASN A 178 21.38 29.88 -6.23
C ASN A 178 22.68 30.00 -5.41
N SER A 179 22.68 29.48 -4.17
CA SER A 179 23.87 29.39 -3.33
C SER A 179 24.94 28.42 -3.86
N GLY A 180 24.56 27.57 -4.83
CA GLY A 180 25.40 26.47 -5.32
C GLY A 180 25.50 25.29 -4.36
N LYS A 181 24.65 25.22 -3.32
CA LYS A 181 24.57 24.11 -2.38
C LYS A 181 23.27 23.35 -2.55
N LEU A 182 23.37 22.04 -2.72
CA LEU A 182 22.24 21.12 -2.73
C LEU A 182 22.25 20.30 -1.44
N GLN A 183 21.24 20.51 -0.59
CA GLN A 183 21.03 19.74 0.62
C GLN A 183 20.03 18.62 0.38
N LEU A 184 20.46 17.39 0.62
CA LEU A 184 19.60 16.21 0.64
C LEU A 184 19.37 15.80 2.09
N THR A 185 18.13 15.61 2.47
CA THR A 185 17.72 15.22 3.83
C THR A 185 17.55 13.72 3.91
N LEU A 186 18.27 13.09 4.83
CA LEU A 186 18.06 11.70 5.22
C LEU A 186 16.94 11.60 6.25
N MET A 187 16.01 10.70 6.02
CA MET A 187 14.98 10.28 6.98
C MET A 187 15.22 8.81 7.31
N PRO A 188 15.91 8.49 8.43
CA PRO A 188 16.14 7.12 8.86
C PRO A 188 14.84 6.41 9.24
N GLY A 189 14.69 5.15 8.83
CA GLY A 189 13.58 4.30 9.25
C GLY A 189 13.97 3.42 10.44
N TYR A 190 13.17 3.45 11.49
CA TYR A 190 13.41 2.73 12.74
C TYR A 190 12.44 1.58 12.95
N LEU A 191 12.95 0.50 13.54
CA LEU A 191 12.15 -0.60 14.01
C LEU A 191 11.50 -0.23 15.34
N ARG A 192 10.17 -0.20 15.42
CA ARG A 192 9.48 0.02 16.69
C ARG A 192 9.33 -1.27 17.48
N SER A 193 8.72 -2.28 16.87
CA SER A 193 8.48 -3.56 17.53
C SER A 193 8.42 -4.71 16.53
N ILE A 194 8.75 -5.92 16.99
CA ILE A 194 8.52 -7.17 16.28
C ILE A 194 7.44 -7.93 17.05
N ARG A 195 6.32 -8.25 16.39
CA ARG A 195 5.18 -8.96 17.00
C ARG A 195 4.80 -10.19 16.19
N ILE A 196 4.30 -11.21 16.86
CA ILE A 196 3.73 -12.40 16.21
C ILE A 196 2.23 -12.17 16.01
N ASP A 197 1.75 -12.45 14.82
CA ASP A 197 0.32 -12.53 14.53
C ASP A 197 -0.27 -13.78 15.20
N ARG A 198 -1.24 -13.55 16.09
CA ARG A 198 -1.91 -14.60 16.87
C ARG A 198 -3.30 -14.92 16.34
N SER A 199 -3.69 -14.39 15.19
CA SER A 199 -5.03 -14.59 14.63
C SER A 199 -5.36 -16.06 14.34
N ASN A 200 -4.35 -16.89 14.07
CA ASN A 200 -4.48 -18.33 13.79
C ASN A 200 -3.82 -19.22 14.86
N ASP A 201 -3.73 -18.75 16.12
CA ASP A 201 -3.01 -19.46 17.20
C ASP A 201 -3.55 -20.87 17.47
N ASP A 202 -4.87 -21.08 17.33
CA ASP A 202 -5.50 -22.39 17.53
C ASP A 202 -5.03 -23.45 16.53
N GLN A 203 -4.56 -23.03 15.34
CA GLN A 203 -4.09 -23.90 14.26
C GLN A 203 -2.57 -24.01 14.22
N THR A 204 -1.88 -22.90 14.50
CA THR A 204 -0.43 -22.76 14.32
C THR A 204 0.36 -22.91 15.62
N HIS A 205 -0.32 -22.86 16.78
CA HIS A 205 0.30 -22.78 18.09
C HIS A 205 1.33 -21.63 18.23
N ALA A 206 1.17 -20.56 17.45
CA ALA A 206 2.06 -19.40 17.39
C ALA A 206 2.35 -18.76 18.77
N GLY A 207 1.42 -18.85 19.72
CA GLY A 207 1.57 -18.38 21.09
C GLY A 207 2.65 -19.13 21.88
N ARG A 208 2.94 -20.39 21.53
CA ARG A 208 4.09 -21.14 22.09
C ARG A 208 5.43 -20.61 21.55
N ILE A 209 5.38 -19.90 20.44
CA ILE A 209 6.54 -19.39 19.70
C ILE A 209 6.82 -17.93 20.03
N ALA A 210 5.84 -17.20 20.58
CA ALA A 210 6.02 -15.84 21.11
C ALA A 210 7.14 -15.74 22.16
N ALA A 211 7.46 -16.83 22.85
CA ALA A 211 8.62 -16.91 23.74
C ALA A 211 9.99 -16.78 23.01
N PHE A 212 10.02 -16.88 21.68
CA PHE A 212 11.22 -16.77 20.84
C PHE A 212 11.39 -15.39 20.16
N GLN A 213 10.74 -14.33 20.65
CA GLN A 213 10.99 -12.94 20.20
C GLN A 213 12.49 -12.55 20.23
N ASN A 214 13.31 -13.26 21.01
CA ASN A 214 14.76 -13.06 21.14
C ASN A 214 15.61 -13.65 19.98
N LYS A 215 15.01 -13.97 18.83
CA LYS A 215 15.70 -14.55 17.66
C LYS A 215 16.18 -13.53 16.63
N PHE A 216 15.71 -12.28 16.74
CA PHE A 216 16.14 -11.19 15.88
C PHE A 216 17.36 -10.48 16.47
N PRO A 217 18.37 -10.14 15.65
CA PRO A 217 19.55 -9.41 16.11
C PRO A 217 19.28 -7.91 16.36
N THR A 218 18.15 -7.40 15.88
CA THR A 218 17.71 -6.00 16.00
C THR A 218 16.74 -5.80 17.17
N ARG A 219 16.74 -4.60 17.75
CA ARG A 219 15.91 -4.20 18.89
C ARG A 219 15.00 -3.02 18.52
N SER A 220 14.06 -2.75 19.42
CA SER A 220 13.25 -1.54 19.35
C SER A 220 14.15 -0.30 19.31
N ASN A 221 13.79 0.64 18.42
CA ASN A 221 14.47 1.87 18.10
C ASN A 221 15.84 1.73 17.38
N ASP A 222 16.19 0.54 16.90
CA ASP A 222 17.32 0.37 15.98
C ASP A 222 16.93 0.78 14.55
N LEU A 223 17.92 1.14 13.73
CA LEU A 223 17.71 1.31 12.29
C LEU A 223 17.20 0.00 11.70
N LEU A 224 16.07 0.06 10.99
CA LEU A 224 15.52 -1.14 10.37
C LEU A 224 16.39 -1.54 9.17
N ASN A 225 16.91 -2.76 9.22
CA ASN A 225 17.62 -3.38 8.11
C ASN A 225 16.98 -4.71 7.73
N LEU A 226 16.72 -4.89 6.43
CA LEU A 226 16.11 -6.11 5.91
C LEU A 226 16.95 -7.37 6.20
N ARG A 227 18.29 -7.28 6.18
CA ARG A 227 19.15 -8.44 6.44
C ARG A 227 19.03 -8.96 7.87
N ASP A 228 18.86 -8.05 8.82
CA ASP A 228 18.67 -8.41 10.23
C ASP A 228 17.34 -9.14 10.43
N LEU A 229 16.30 -8.73 9.68
CA LEU A 229 15.00 -9.39 9.68
C LEU A 229 15.06 -10.77 9.01
N GLU A 230 15.75 -10.90 7.87
CA GLU A 230 15.96 -12.17 7.17
C GLU A 230 16.72 -13.17 8.05
N GLN A 231 17.78 -12.73 8.73
CA GLN A 231 18.53 -13.57 9.67
C GLN A 231 17.66 -14.02 10.85
N GLY A 232 16.83 -13.11 11.38
CA GLY A 232 15.88 -13.46 12.43
C GLY A 232 14.83 -14.46 11.97
N LEU A 233 14.36 -14.35 10.71
CA LEU A 233 13.43 -15.30 10.11
C LEU A 233 14.06 -16.68 9.93
N GLU A 234 15.32 -16.74 9.48
CA GLU A 234 16.08 -17.99 9.37
C GLU A 234 16.24 -18.66 10.74
N ASN A 235 16.56 -17.87 11.77
CA ASN A 235 16.65 -18.35 13.15
C ASN A 235 15.34 -18.93 13.68
N LEU A 236 14.19 -18.41 13.23
CA LEU A 236 12.86 -18.95 13.55
C LEU A 236 12.57 -20.25 12.78
N LYS A 237 12.95 -20.31 11.50
CA LYS A 237 12.77 -21.47 10.60
C LYS A 237 13.73 -22.63 10.88
N CYS A 238 14.70 -22.47 11.77
CA CYS A 238 15.59 -23.56 12.20
C CYS A 238 14.84 -24.73 12.87
N LEU A 239 13.58 -24.51 13.29
CA LEU A 239 12.70 -25.57 13.76
C LEU A 239 12.10 -26.34 12.56
N PRO A 240 12.18 -27.69 12.53
CA PRO A 240 11.88 -28.48 11.33
C PRO A 240 10.42 -28.45 10.84
N THR A 241 9.49 -27.91 11.62
CA THR A 241 8.07 -27.79 11.27
C THR A 241 7.60 -26.33 11.23
N ALA A 242 8.55 -25.38 11.15
CA ALA A 242 8.27 -23.96 11.23
C ALA A 242 8.24 -23.29 9.86
N GLU A 243 7.06 -22.86 9.43
CA GLU A 243 6.91 -21.90 8.35
C GLU A 243 6.51 -20.54 8.92
N ALA A 244 7.24 -19.49 8.53
CA ALA A 244 7.00 -18.14 8.98
C ALA A 244 7.27 -17.13 7.86
N ASP A 245 6.51 -16.04 7.85
CA ASP A 245 6.68 -14.89 6.98
C ASP A 245 6.74 -13.60 7.78
N LEU A 246 7.28 -12.54 7.18
CA LEU A 246 7.40 -11.22 7.79
C LEU A 246 6.70 -10.15 6.95
N GLN A 247 6.06 -9.21 7.62
CA GLN A 247 5.50 -8.02 7.01
C GLN A 247 5.96 -6.77 7.76
N ILE A 248 6.51 -5.80 7.03
CA ILE A 248 6.84 -4.48 7.58
C ILE A 248 5.60 -3.60 7.43
N VAL A 249 5.10 -3.07 8.55
CA VAL A 249 3.86 -2.30 8.62
C VAL A 249 4.18 -0.90 9.17
N PRO A 250 3.74 0.18 8.51
CA PRO A 250 3.93 1.53 9.01
C PRO A 250 3.15 1.74 10.31
N VAL A 251 3.67 2.60 11.18
CA VAL A 251 2.98 2.98 12.41
C VAL A 251 2.18 4.26 12.18
N GLU A 252 0.89 4.22 12.48
CA GLU A 252 0.07 5.43 12.46
C GLU A 252 0.57 6.44 13.49
N ARG A 253 0.70 7.71 13.08
CA ARG A 253 1.07 8.86 13.93
C ARG A 253 2.51 8.85 14.48
N GLU A 254 3.33 7.84 14.17
CA GLU A 254 4.77 7.83 14.47
C GLU A 254 5.56 7.76 13.15
N PRO A 255 5.92 8.92 12.56
CA PRO A 255 6.63 8.93 11.29
C PRO A 255 7.97 8.22 11.43
N ASN A 256 8.44 7.64 10.34
CA ASN A 256 9.71 6.92 10.25
C ASN A 256 9.83 5.69 11.16
N GLN A 257 8.74 5.25 11.80
CA GLN A 257 8.70 4.01 12.56
C GLN A 257 7.93 2.93 11.79
N SER A 258 8.37 1.68 11.94
CA SER A 258 7.71 0.52 11.38
C SER A 258 7.67 -0.61 12.40
N ASP A 259 6.56 -1.32 12.44
CA ASP A 259 6.49 -2.61 13.10
C ASP A 259 6.77 -3.73 12.12
N VAL A 260 7.28 -4.84 12.63
CA VAL A 260 7.40 -6.09 11.89
C VAL A 260 6.40 -7.09 12.47
N VAL A 261 5.54 -7.62 11.61
CA VAL A 261 4.56 -8.64 11.94
C VAL A 261 5.06 -9.98 11.41
N VAL A 262 5.21 -10.95 12.31
CA VAL A 262 5.58 -12.33 11.98
C VAL A 262 4.30 -13.15 11.86
N GLN A 263 4.05 -13.73 10.70
CA GLN A 263 2.93 -14.64 10.47
C GLN A 263 3.44 -16.07 10.45
N TRP A 264 2.90 -16.92 11.32
CA TRP A 264 3.19 -18.35 11.33
C TRP A 264 2.24 -19.09 10.40
N ARG A 265 2.74 -20.14 9.74
CA ARG A 265 1.95 -21.03 8.88
C ARG A 265 1.99 -22.47 9.39
#